data_AF-A0A1I7URD0-F1
#
_entry.id   AF-A0A1I7URD0-F1
#
_cell.length_a   1.000
_cell.length_b   1.000
_cell.length_c   1.000
_cell.angle_alpha   90.00
_cell.angle_beta   90.00
_cell.angle_gamma   90.00
#
_symmetry.space_group_name_H-M   'P 1'
#
loop_
_entity.id
_entity.type
_entity.pdbx_description
1 polymer ?
#
loop_
_entity_poly.entity_id
_entity_poly.type
_entity_poly.pdbx_seq_one_letter_code
_entity_poly.pdbx_strand_id
1 'polypeptide(L)'
;MIRRFIQRVRDNWFIDEEFDDTLPIDATWSVPVAGSIHKVVQYNNELDGYKMIAVDGKVVCDDNYKSTAFNFKIGDLNCKAIQQKCEDFFCWLEISGKPLKEYKIEFYKRYDTWKLEGCMVVIDKITLDVWINGEKMNAEREFIDGGTRTTFSSMDKEFLFETKGSPGNAFENTLCVNGDVIIIPKYTDLSGQVHKNKVVQEDENEKLVILIREIEAAFILQNMPKK
;
A
#
# COMPACT_ATOMS: atom_id res chain seq x y z
N MET A 1 -19.02 30.34 30.16
CA MET A 1 -19.30 29.48 28.99
C MET A 1 -17.98 28.80 28.60
N ILE A 2 -17.49 27.92 29.48
CA ILE A 2 -17.18 26.48 29.23
C ILE A 2 -15.93 26.31 28.34
N ARG A 3 -14.70 26.31 28.87
CA ARG A 3 -13.93 25.23 29.56
C ARG A 3 -13.28 24.20 28.60
N ARG A 4 -11.94 24.29 28.50
CA ARG A 4 -10.89 23.23 28.50
C ARG A 4 -11.23 21.84 27.93
N PHE A 5 -10.46 21.39 26.92
CA PHE A 5 -9.93 20.02 26.65
C PHE A 5 -9.50 20.01 25.15
N ILE A 6 -8.29 19.69 24.66
CA ILE A 6 -7.09 19.00 25.14
C ILE A 6 -5.86 19.57 24.39
N GLN A 7 -4.79 19.80 25.14
CA GLN A 7 -3.40 19.91 24.70
C GLN A 7 -2.78 18.49 24.67
N ARG A 8 -1.84 18.22 23.75
CA ARG A 8 -0.93 17.03 23.61
C ARG A 8 -1.59 15.82 22.92
N VAL A 9 -0.99 15.22 21.89
CA VAL A 9 0.36 14.61 21.79
C VAL A 9 0.78 14.62 20.30
N ARG A 10 1.85 15.35 19.92
CA ARG A 10 3.23 14.87 19.57
C ARG A 10 3.33 14.07 18.26
N ASP A 11 4.35 14.18 17.40
CA ASP A 11 5.55 15.02 17.31
C ASP A 11 6.08 14.85 15.86
N ASN A 12 6.69 15.92 15.33
CA ASN A 12 7.74 15.96 14.31
C ASN A 12 7.53 15.33 12.93
N TRP A 13 7.06 16.13 11.97
CA TRP A 13 7.69 16.22 10.65
C TRP A 13 7.82 17.71 10.30
N PHE A 14 9.03 18.13 9.90
CA PHE A 14 9.39 19.52 9.63
C PHE A 14 8.46 20.15 8.58
N ILE A 15 7.69 21.16 8.98
CA ILE A 15 6.98 22.06 8.07
C ILE A 15 7.84 23.31 8.00
N ASP A 16 8.57 23.48 6.90
CA ASP A 16 9.09 24.79 6.52
C ASP A 16 7.89 25.68 6.15
N GLU A 17 7.77 26.81 6.85
CA GLU A 17 6.91 28.00 6.67
C GLU A 17 5.47 27.82 6.13
N GLU A 18 4.49 28.08 7.01
CA GLU A 18 3.06 28.38 6.77
C GLU A 18 2.25 27.40 5.90
N PHE A 19 2.26 26.10 6.25
CA PHE A 19 1.21 25.18 5.80
C PHE A 19 -0.06 25.38 6.64
N ASP A 20 -1.08 26.02 6.06
CA ASP A 20 -2.42 26.10 6.64
C ASP A 20 -3.18 24.79 6.39
N ASP A 21 -3.20 23.93 7.41
CA ASP A 21 -3.88 22.63 7.38
C ASP A 21 -5.42 22.75 7.45
N THR A 22 -5.96 23.97 7.47
CA THR A 22 -7.41 24.25 7.47
C THR A 22 -8.01 24.38 6.07
N LEU A 23 -7.19 24.38 5.01
CA LEU A 23 -7.68 24.45 3.63
C LEU A 23 -8.61 23.25 3.31
N PRO A 24 -9.73 23.47 2.57
CA PRO A 24 -10.61 22.38 2.18
C PRO A 24 -9.89 21.34 1.32
N ILE A 25 -10.19 20.07 1.60
CA ILE A 25 -9.61 18.92 0.89
C ILE A 25 -10.63 18.40 -0.13
N ASP A 26 -10.25 18.41 -1.40
CA ASP A 26 -11.05 17.82 -2.49
C ASP A 26 -10.80 16.31 -2.61
N ALA A 27 -9.56 15.88 -2.38
CA ALA A 27 -9.19 14.48 -2.54
C ALA A 27 -7.97 14.08 -1.71
N THR A 28 -7.92 12.80 -1.35
CA THR A 28 -6.75 12.17 -0.72
C THR A 28 -6.51 10.82 -1.37
N TRP A 29 -5.25 10.53 -1.68
CA TRP A 29 -4.80 9.24 -2.20
C TRP A 29 -3.63 8.70 -1.40
N SER A 30 -3.52 7.38 -1.34
CA SER A 30 -2.34 6.68 -0.82
C SER A 30 -1.62 6.03 -1.99
N VAL A 31 -0.35 6.35 -2.20
CA VAL A 31 0.45 5.90 -3.34
C VAL A 31 1.63 5.08 -2.84
N PRO A 32 1.71 3.78 -3.15
CA PRO A 32 2.86 2.99 -2.76
C PRO A 32 4.06 3.30 -3.66
N VAL A 33 5.23 3.51 -3.08
CA VAL A 33 6.48 3.77 -3.78
C VAL A 33 7.61 3.07 -3.04
N ALA A 34 8.35 2.19 -3.72
CA ALA A 34 9.55 1.53 -3.19
C ALA A 34 9.43 0.94 -1.76
N GLY A 35 8.27 0.37 -1.41
CA GLY A 35 8.02 -0.24 -0.10
C GLY A 35 7.56 0.74 0.99
N SER A 36 7.25 1.98 0.64
CA SER A 36 6.60 2.98 1.50
C SER A 36 5.27 3.42 0.90
N ILE A 37 4.39 4.01 1.72
CA ILE A 37 3.12 4.57 1.26
C ILE A 37 3.16 6.07 1.47
N HIS A 38 3.01 6.82 0.39
CA HIS A 38 2.97 8.28 0.41
C HIS A 38 1.52 8.76 0.41
N LYS A 39 1.19 9.72 1.27
CA LYS A 39 -0.12 10.37 1.31
C LYS A 39 -0.10 11.58 0.40
N VAL A 40 -0.94 11.55 -0.64
CA VAL A 40 -1.16 12.68 -1.55
C VAL A 40 -2.47 13.36 -1.16
N VAL A 41 -2.46 14.68 -0.98
CA VAL A 41 -3.64 15.47 -0.68
C VAL A 41 -3.76 16.60 -1.69
N GLN A 42 -4.96 16.76 -2.26
CA GLN A 42 -5.32 17.90 -3.08
C GLN A 42 -6.19 18.86 -2.28
N TYR A 43 -5.70 20.08 -2.13
CA TYR A 43 -6.40 21.19 -1.50
C TYR A 43 -7.01 22.08 -2.56
N ASN A 44 -8.20 22.60 -2.29
CA ASN A 44 -8.92 23.51 -3.16
C ASN A 44 -9.65 24.54 -2.31
N ASN A 45 -9.24 25.79 -2.42
CA ASN A 45 -9.97 26.90 -1.84
C ASN A 45 -10.90 27.48 -2.91
N GLU A 46 -12.20 27.21 -2.80
CA GLU A 46 -13.17 27.70 -3.79
C GLU A 46 -13.30 29.23 -3.82
N LEU A 47 -12.96 29.91 -2.71
CA LEU A 47 -13.16 31.36 -2.56
C LEU A 47 -12.16 32.17 -3.41
N ASP A 48 -10.91 31.73 -3.46
CA ASP A 48 -9.82 32.38 -4.19
C ASP A 48 -9.22 31.49 -5.29
N GLY A 49 -9.82 30.32 -5.52
CA GLY A 49 -9.44 29.30 -6.51
C GLY A 49 -8.02 28.80 -6.38
N TYR A 50 -7.40 28.97 -5.21
CA TYR A 50 -6.09 28.45 -4.92
C TYR A 50 -6.15 26.92 -4.81
N LYS A 51 -5.22 26.24 -5.49
CA LYS A 51 -5.14 24.78 -5.51
C LYS A 51 -3.72 24.34 -5.29
N MET A 52 -3.59 23.25 -4.54
CA MET A 52 -2.30 22.77 -4.08
C MET A 52 -2.30 21.26 -3.95
N ILE A 53 -1.17 20.65 -4.25
CA ILE A 53 -0.92 19.23 -3.97
C ILE A 53 0.21 19.12 -2.97
N ALA A 54 -0.07 18.38 -1.90
CA ALA A 54 0.93 17.99 -0.91
C ALA A 54 1.17 16.48 -0.96
N VAL A 55 2.44 16.08 -0.81
CA VAL A 55 2.87 14.69 -0.61
C VAL A 55 3.53 14.61 0.75
N ASP A 56 3.00 13.76 1.62
CA ASP A 56 3.45 13.59 3.02
C ASP A 56 3.54 14.91 3.79
N GLY A 57 2.58 15.81 3.54
CA GLY A 57 2.51 17.14 4.16
C GLY A 57 3.42 18.19 3.53
N LYS A 58 4.23 17.84 2.52
CA LYS A 58 5.05 18.81 1.78
C LYS A 58 4.39 19.19 0.46
N VAL A 59 4.27 20.50 0.19
CA VAL A 59 3.76 21.02 -1.07
C VAL A 59 4.69 20.64 -2.23
N VAL A 60 4.15 20.00 -3.26
CA VAL A 60 4.89 19.56 -4.47
C VAL A 60 4.39 20.22 -5.75
N CYS A 61 3.21 20.83 -5.71
CA CYS A 61 2.65 21.62 -6.79
C CYS A 61 1.76 22.67 -6.15
N ASP A 62 2.09 23.95 -6.36
CA ASP A 62 1.13 25.05 -6.27
C ASP A 62 0.82 25.45 -7.71
N ASP A 63 -0.47 25.60 -8.03
CA ASP A 63 -0.88 26.09 -9.33
C ASP A 63 -2.18 26.88 -9.19
N ASN A 64 -2.31 27.95 -9.96
CA ASN A 64 -3.37 28.92 -9.83
C ASN A 64 -4.59 28.57 -10.70
N TYR A 65 -5.79 28.72 -10.13
CA TYR A 65 -7.18 28.82 -10.64
C TYR A 65 -7.64 28.06 -11.91
N LYS A 66 -6.83 27.96 -12.97
CA LYS A 66 -7.26 27.48 -14.30
C LYS A 66 -6.90 26.01 -14.58
N SER A 67 -5.96 25.44 -13.84
CA SER A 67 -5.53 24.08 -14.09
C SER A 67 -6.54 23.06 -13.57
N THR A 68 -6.85 22.11 -14.43
CA THR A 68 -7.64 20.90 -14.13
C THR A 68 -6.75 19.67 -14.04
N ALA A 69 -5.45 19.81 -14.30
CA ALA A 69 -4.48 18.74 -14.21
C ALA A 69 -3.16 19.27 -13.64
N PHE A 70 -2.65 18.57 -12.63
CA PHE A 70 -1.49 18.98 -11.84
C PHE A 70 -0.44 17.88 -11.93
N ASN A 71 0.69 18.19 -12.55
CA ASN A 71 1.80 17.25 -12.67
C ASN A 71 2.76 17.44 -11.51
N PHE A 72 3.16 16.35 -10.87
CA PHE A 72 4.10 16.35 -9.76
C PHE A 72 4.88 15.04 -9.73
N LYS A 73 5.79 14.90 -8.77
CA LYS A 73 6.56 13.67 -8.58
C LYS A 73 6.52 13.16 -7.15
N ILE A 74 6.61 11.85 -7.01
CA ILE A 74 6.89 11.16 -5.75
C ILE A 74 8.17 10.34 -5.97
N GLY A 75 9.31 10.85 -5.50
CA GLY A 75 10.62 10.34 -5.92
C GLY A 75 10.79 10.46 -7.44
N ASP A 76 11.05 9.35 -8.11
CA ASP A 76 11.19 9.28 -9.57
C ASP A 76 9.86 9.02 -10.32
N LEU A 77 8.76 8.78 -9.61
CA LEU A 77 7.46 8.52 -10.24
C LEU A 77 6.83 9.82 -10.73
N ASN A 78 6.39 9.81 -11.99
CA ASN A 78 5.58 10.90 -12.55
C ASN A 78 4.13 10.71 -12.13
N CYS A 79 3.53 11.74 -11.55
CA CYS A 79 2.16 11.72 -11.07
C CYS A 79 1.37 12.86 -11.71
N LYS A 80 0.07 12.61 -11.95
CA LYS A 80 -0.85 13.62 -12.45
C LYS A 80 -2.18 13.52 -11.71
N ALA A 81 -2.50 14.51 -10.90
CA ALA A 81 -3.84 14.63 -10.33
C ALA A 81 -4.72 15.39 -11.32
N ILE A 82 -5.93 14.91 -11.57
CA ILE A 82 -6.86 15.52 -12.51
C ILE A 82 -8.16 15.80 -11.75
N GLN A 83 -8.67 17.01 -11.94
CA GLN A 83 -9.94 17.48 -11.41
C GLN A 83 -10.86 17.84 -12.59
N GLN A 84 -11.97 17.13 -12.71
CA GLN A 84 -12.99 17.41 -13.71
C GLN A 84 -14.28 17.86 -13.04
N LYS A 85 -14.86 18.95 -13.54
CA LYS A 85 -16.19 19.40 -13.16
C LYS A 85 -17.23 18.71 -14.06
N CYS A 86 -18.13 17.95 -13.45
CA CYS A 86 -19.35 17.44 -14.08
C CYS A 86 -20.54 18.14 -13.41
N GLU A 87 -21.42 17.39 -12.74
CA GLU A 87 -22.40 17.95 -11.79
C GLU A 87 -21.71 18.33 -10.47
N ASP A 88 -20.89 17.41 -9.94
CA ASP A 88 -19.93 17.62 -8.86
C ASP A 88 -18.48 17.62 -9.39
N PHE A 89 -17.52 17.94 -8.51
CA PHE A 89 -16.10 17.78 -8.80
C PHE A 89 -15.66 16.33 -8.61
N PHE A 90 -15.01 15.76 -9.62
CA PHE A 90 -14.37 14.44 -9.57
C PHE A 90 -12.86 14.60 -9.66
N CYS A 91 -12.17 13.99 -8.71
CA CYS A 91 -10.71 13.99 -8.67
C CYS A 91 -10.19 12.55 -8.81
N TRP A 92 -9.19 12.34 -9.66
CA TRP A 92 -8.46 11.08 -9.74
C TRP A 92 -6.96 11.32 -9.94
N LEU A 93 -6.19 10.27 -9.69
CA LEU A 93 -4.74 10.29 -9.77
C LEU A 93 -4.25 9.29 -10.80
N GLU A 94 -3.35 9.73 -11.66
CA GLU A 94 -2.59 8.90 -12.58
C GLU A 94 -1.13 8.81 -12.12
N ILE A 95 -0.56 7.61 -12.19
CA ILE A 95 0.85 7.31 -11.91
C ILE A 95 1.46 6.75 -13.18
N SER A 96 2.47 7.43 -13.73
CA SER A 96 3.13 7.07 -14.98
C SER A 96 2.16 6.80 -16.14
N GLY A 97 1.09 7.60 -16.24
CA GLY A 97 0.07 7.51 -17.28
C GLY A 97 -0.99 6.43 -17.06
N LYS A 98 -1.00 5.74 -15.90
CA LYS A 98 -2.03 4.75 -15.54
C LYS A 98 -2.90 5.26 -14.39
N PRO A 99 -4.21 4.97 -14.36
CA PRO A 99 -5.03 5.25 -13.19
C PRO A 99 -4.45 4.59 -11.93
N LEU A 100 -4.51 5.27 -10.79
CA LEU A 100 -3.95 4.79 -9.51
C LEU A 100 -4.37 3.35 -9.18
N LYS A 101 -5.61 2.96 -9.48
CA LYS A 101 -6.10 1.60 -9.25
C LYS A 101 -5.28 0.55 -10.02
N GLU A 102 -5.02 0.80 -11.30
CA GLU A 102 -4.23 -0.09 -12.15
C GLU A 102 -2.77 -0.13 -11.70
N TYR A 103 -2.19 1.04 -11.40
CA TYR A 103 -0.85 1.14 -10.84
C TYR A 103 -0.68 0.30 -9.58
N LYS A 104 -1.61 0.40 -8.61
CA LYS A 104 -1.57 -0.39 -7.39
C LYS A 104 -1.64 -1.89 -7.68
N ILE A 105 -2.54 -2.31 -8.56
CA ILE A 105 -2.64 -3.73 -8.95
C ILE A 105 -1.28 -4.25 -9.45
N GLU A 106 -0.60 -3.50 -10.32
CA GLU A 106 0.72 -3.89 -10.82
C GLU A 106 1.80 -3.84 -9.75
N PHE A 107 1.82 -2.80 -8.92
CA PHE A 107 2.77 -2.64 -7.83
C PHE A 107 2.68 -3.81 -6.84
N TYR A 108 1.45 -4.17 -6.44
CA TYR A 108 1.25 -5.19 -5.41
C TYR A 108 1.37 -6.63 -5.90
N LYS A 109 1.36 -6.87 -7.23
CA LYS A 109 1.69 -8.20 -7.80
C LYS A 109 3.08 -8.70 -7.39
N ARG A 110 3.97 -7.81 -6.94
CA ARG A 110 5.30 -8.15 -6.40
C ARG A 110 5.23 -8.87 -5.06
N TYR A 111 4.14 -8.75 -4.32
CA TYR A 111 4.01 -9.37 -3.00
C TYR A 111 3.13 -10.62 -3.07
N ASP A 112 3.45 -11.58 -2.22
CA ASP A 112 2.54 -12.65 -1.86
C ASP A 112 2.06 -12.44 -0.42
N THR A 113 0.83 -12.86 -0.12
CA THR A 113 0.23 -12.67 1.19
C THR A 113 -0.52 -13.91 1.64
N TRP A 114 -0.31 -14.29 2.89
CA TRP A 114 -1.00 -15.37 3.56
C TRP A 114 -1.72 -14.83 4.79
N LYS A 115 -3.04 -15.05 4.84
CA LYS A 115 -3.85 -14.80 6.02
C LYS A 115 -4.02 -16.09 6.80
N LEU A 116 -3.45 -16.13 7.99
CA LEU A 116 -3.49 -17.24 8.93
C LEU A 116 -4.31 -16.83 10.15
N GLU A 117 -4.71 -17.80 10.96
CA GLU A 117 -5.35 -17.50 12.24
C GLU A 117 -4.40 -16.70 13.15
N GLY A 118 -4.76 -15.44 13.41
CA GLY A 118 -4.02 -14.53 14.27
C GLY A 118 -2.82 -13.84 13.62
N CYS A 119 -2.50 -14.12 12.34
CA CYS A 119 -1.44 -13.38 11.66
C CYS A 119 -1.57 -13.27 10.15
N MET A 120 -1.01 -12.19 9.61
CA MET A 120 -0.89 -11.94 8.19
C MET A 120 0.59 -11.90 7.82
N VAL A 121 0.99 -12.77 6.90
CA VAL A 121 2.36 -12.85 6.38
C VAL A 121 2.38 -12.20 5.01
N VAL A 122 3.26 -11.22 4.79
CA VAL A 122 3.49 -10.58 3.49
C VAL A 122 4.94 -10.82 3.10
N ILE A 123 5.17 -11.21 1.86
CA ILE A 123 6.52 -11.48 1.34
C ILE A 123 6.71 -10.70 0.05
N ASP A 124 7.80 -9.95 -0.04
CA ASP A 124 8.25 -9.34 -1.30
C ASP A 124 9.01 -10.37 -2.13
N LYS A 125 8.47 -10.76 -3.30
CA LYS A 125 9.06 -11.79 -4.16
C LYS A 125 10.42 -11.43 -4.75
N ILE A 126 10.79 -10.16 -4.74
CA ILE A 126 12.07 -9.68 -5.31
C ILE A 126 13.12 -9.54 -4.23
N THR A 127 12.80 -8.87 -3.11
CA THR A 127 13.77 -8.68 -2.02
C THR A 127 13.84 -9.87 -1.07
N LEU A 128 12.81 -10.73 -1.06
CA LEU A 128 12.57 -11.78 -0.08
C LEU A 128 12.48 -11.23 1.36
N ASP A 129 12.09 -9.97 1.49
CA ASP A 129 11.73 -9.40 2.78
C ASP A 129 10.37 -9.94 3.22
N VAL A 130 10.24 -10.17 4.53
CA VAL A 130 9.06 -10.78 5.14
C VAL A 130 8.51 -9.84 6.20
N TRP A 131 7.19 -9.70 6.23
CA TRP A 131 6.46 -9.00 7.27
C TRP A 131 5.41 -9.90 7.90
N ILE A 132 5.29 -9.85 9.23
CA ILE A 132 4.19 -10.46 9.96
C ILE A 132 3.44 -9.37 10.69
N ASN A 133 2.13 -9.24 10.43
CA ASN A 133 1.27 -8.23 11.04
C ASN A 133 1.82 -6.78 10.88
N GLY A 134 2.52 -6.51 9.77
CA GLY A 134 3.16 -5.23 9.49
C GLY A 134 4.56 -5.06 10.09
N GLU A 135 5.04 -5.98 10.92
CA GLU A 135 6.41 -5.94 11.44
C GLU A 135 7.36 -6.68 10.52
N LYS A 136 8.44 -6.00 10.09
CA LYS A 136 9.48 -6.63 9.28
C LYS A 136 10.23 -7.67 10.11
N MET A 137 10.29 -8.89 9.60
CA MET A 137 10.94 -10.02 10.26
C MET A 137 12.43 -10.06 9.95
N ASN A 138 13.21 -10.55 10.91
CA ASN A 138 14.55 -11.06 10.60
C ASN A 138 14.41 -12.45 10.01
N ALA A 139 14.86 -12.64 8.78
CA ALA A 139 14.69 -13.87 8.04
C ALA A 139 16.03 -14.38 7.51
N GLU A 140 16.26 -15.67 7.62
CA GLU A 140 17.44 -16.36 7.11
C GLU A 140 17.17 -16.87 5.70
N ARG A 141 18.10 -16.63 4.77
CA ARG A 141 17.94 -17.00 3.36
C ARG A 141 18.97 -18.05 2.96
N GLU A 142 18.49 -19.08 2.29
CA GLU A 142 19.29 -20.16 1.73
C GLU A 142 18.96 -20.34 0.25
N PHE A 143 19.98 -20.47 -0.58
CA PHE A 143 19.81 -20.88 -1.97
C PHE A 143 19.76 -22.41 -2.02
N ILE A 144 18.69 -22.95 -2.60
CA ILE A 144 18.47 -24.39 -2.76
C ILE A 144 18.48 -24.75 -4.24
N ASP A 145 18.57 -26.05 -4.55
CA ASP A 145 18.47 -26.48 -5.95
C ASP A 145 17.13 -26.07 -6.56
N GLY A 146 17.19 -25.31 -7.65
CA GLY A 146 16.03 -24.78 -8.36
C GLY A 146 15.26 -23.67 -7.63
N GLY A 147 15.80 -23.04 -6.57
CA GLY A 147 15.00 -22.09 -5.79
C GLY A 147 15.70 -21.34 -4.66
N THR A 148 14.87 -20.71 -3.82
CA THR A 148 15.30 -20.07 -2.56
C THR A 148 14.41 -20.52 -1.42
N ARG A 149 14.98 -20.50 -0.22
CA ARG A 149 14.31 -20.79 1.04
C ARG A 149 14.55 -19.63 1.99
N THR A 150 13.47 -19.14 2.60
CA THR A 150 13.49 -18.04 3.57
C THR A 150 12.82 -18.52 4.86
N THR A 151 13.58 -18.59 5.95
CA THR A 151 13.12 -19.07 7.26
C THR A 151 12.96 -17.89 8.22
N PHE A 152 11.87 -17.87 8.98
CA PHE A 152 11.58 -16.82 9.95
C PHE A 152 10.67 -17.36 11.06
N SER A 153 10.64 -16.71 12.23
CA SER A 153 9.81 -17.15 13.37
C SER A 153 9.13 -15.97 14.05
N SER A 154 7.90 -16.21 14.52
CA SER A 154 7.11 -15.22 15.27
C SER A 154 5.94 -15.91 15.98
N MET A 155 5.50 -15.40 17.13
CA MET A 155 4.35 -15.91 17.89
C MET A 155 4.40 -17.43 18.14
N ASP A 156 5.56 -17.94 18.56
CA ASP A 156 5.81 -19.38 18.79
C ASP A 156 5.54 -20.28 17.57
N LYS A 157 5.61 -19.70 16.36
CA LYS A 157 5.51 -20.41 15.09
C LYS A 157 6.80 -20.24 14.29
N GLU A 158 7.22 -21.32 13.65
CA GLU A 158 8.27 -21.33 12.65
C GLU A 158 7.66 -21.29 11.26
N PHE A 159 8.17 -20.42 10.40
CA PHE A 159 7.71 -20.23 9.05
C PHE A 159 8.82 -20.53 8.07
N LEU A 160 8.43 -21.15 6.96
CA LEU A 160 9.31 -21.47 5.85
C LEU A 160 8.67 -20.99 4.55
N PHE A 161 9.29 -20.05 3.88
CA PHE A 161 8.91 -19.65 2.53
C PHE A 161 9.86 -20.27 1.51
N GLU A 162 9.34 -20.97 0.53
CA GLU A 162 10.11 -21.55 -0.58
C GLU A 162 9.61 -21.00 -1.92
N THR A 163 10.55 -20.52 -2.73
CA THR A 163 10.33 -20.24 -4.15
C THR A 163 11.06 -21.31 -4.94
N LYS A 164 10.34 -22.07 -5.77
CA LYS A 164 10.94 -23.07 -6.67
C LYS A 164 10.55 -22.79 -8.11
N GLY A 165 11.49 -23.01 -9.03
CA GLY A 165 11.20 -23.00 -10.46
C GLY A 165 10.21 -24.10 -10.81
N SER A 166 9.23 -23.79 -11.66
CA SER A 166 8.27 -24.74 -12.21
C SER A 166 8.37 -24.78 -13.75
N PRO A 167 7.91 -25.87 -14.39
CA PRO A 167 7.96 -25.98 -15.85
C PRO A 167 7.30 -24.77 -16.54
N GLY A 168 7.94 -24.24 -17.59
CA GLY A 168 7.43 -23.08 -18.32
C GLY A 168 7.93 -21.71 -17.84
N ASN A 169 9.10 -21.65 -17.18
CA ASN A 169 9.70 -20.42 -16.62
C ASN A 169 8.82 -19.72 -15.58
N ALA A 170 7.96 -20.47 -14.89
CA ALA A 170 7.18 -19.97 -13.78
C ALA A 170 7.91 -20.25 -12.45
N PHE A 171 7.48 -19.53 -11.41
CA PHE A 171 7.94 -19.76 -10.04
C PHE A 171 6.72 -20.15 -9.20
N GLU A 172 6.88 -21.17 -8.36
CA GLU A 172 5.91 -21.57 -7.36
C GLU A 172 6.38 -21.15 -5.98
N ASN A 173 5.51 -20.45 -5.28
CA ASN A 173 5.77 -19.87 -3.97
C ASN A 173 4.93 -20.59 -2.92
N THR A 174 5.60 -21.15 -1.91
CA THR A 174 5.00 -21.99 -0.87
C THR A 174 5.36 -21.44 0.50
N LEU A 175 4.37 -21.34 1.38
CA LEU A 175 4.58 -21.04 2.80
C LEU A 175 4.27 -22.29 3.62
N CYS A 176 5.15 -22.67 4.54
CA CYS A 176 4.91 -23.69 5.55
C CYS A 176 4.93 -23.05 6.94
N VAL A 177 4.13 -23.59 7.86
CA VAL A 177 4.06 -23.18 9.26
C VAL A 177 4.23 -24.42 10.13
N ASN A 178 5.25 -24.45 10.99
CA ASN A 178 5.58 -25.59 11.85
C ASN A 178 5.71 -26.92 11.08
N GLY A 179 6.22 -26.86 9.86
CA GLY A 179 6.38 -28.02 8.97
C GLY A 179 5.14 -28.36 8.12
N ASP A 180 3.98 -27.81 8.43
CA ASP A 180 2.77 -27.99 7.64
C ASP A 180 2.75 -27.03 6.45
N VAL A 181 2.66 -27.57 5.24
CA VAL A 181 2.55 -26.76 4.03
C VAL A 181 1.20 -26.05 4.03
N ILE A 182 1.25 -24.72 4.13
CA ILE A 182 0.08 -23.88 3.92
C ILE A 182 -0.06 -23.67 2.41
N ILE A 183 -0.69 -24.64 1.73
CA ILE A 183 -1.01 -24.53 0.29
C ILE A 183 -2.17 -23.56 0.09
N ILE A 184 -1.92 -22.28 0.32
CA ILE A 184 -2.87 -21.19 0.13
C ILE A 184 -2.12 -19.87 -0.18
N PRO A 185 -1.70 -19.58 -1.42
CA PRO A 185 -2.02 -18.28 -1.98
C PRO A 185 -3.50 -18.36 -2.40
N LYS A 186 -4.40 -18.26 -1.43
CA LYS A 186 -5.85 -18.12 -1.66
C LYS A 186 -6.35 -16.99 -0.79
N TYR A 187 -7.00 -16.05 -1.45
CA TYR A 187 -7.66 -14.93 -0.81
C TYR A 187 -8.92 -15.42 -0.10
N THR A 188 -9.16 -14.88 1.09
CA THR A 188 -10.44 -15.02 1.78
C THR A 188 -11.36 -13.93 1.24
N ASP A 189 -12.53 -14.31 0.73
CA ASP A 189 -13.55 -13.32 0.38
C ASP A 189 -14.11 -12.64 1.64
N LEU A 190 -14.90 -11.57 1.47
CA LEU A 190 -15.52 -10.83 2.57
C LEU A 190 -16.54 -11.66 3.38
N SER A 191 -16.84 -12.89 2.94
CA SER A 191 -17.72 -13.85 3.62
C SER A 191 -16.98 -14.91 4.43
N GLY A 192 -15.65 -14.91 4.41
CA GLY A 192 -14.83 -15.89 5.12
C GLY A 192 -14.62 -17.21 4.36
N GLN A 193 -15.00 -17.28 3.08
CA GLN A 193 -14.88 -18.50 2.28
C GLN A 193 -13.51 -18.60 1.58
N VAL A 194 -12.93 -19.81 1.57
CA VAL A 194 -11.60 -20.11 1.04
C VAL A 194 -11.71 -20.81 -0.31
N HIS A 195 -11.24 -20.17 -1.40
CA HIS A 195 -11.34 -20.72 -2.76
C HIS A 195 -10.00 -21.22 -3.29
N LYS A 196 -9.92 -22.47 -3.79
CA LYS A 196 -8.70 -22.98 -4.46
C LYS A 196 -8.52 -22.28 -5.81
N ASN A 197 -7.27 -22.08 -6.25
CA ASN A 197 -6.92 -21.62 -7.60
C ASN A 197 -7.55 -22.54 -8.67
N LYS A 198 -8.80 -22.24 -9.03
CA LYS A 198 -9.38 -22.46 -10.33
C LYS A 198 -9.74 -21.08 -10.82
N VAL A 199 -9.23 -20.75 -12.00
CA VAL A 199 -9.63 -19.57 -12.76
C VAL A 199 -11.15 -19.62 -12.89
N VAL A 200 -11.84 -18.84 -12.06
CA VAL A 200 -13.27 -18.57 -12.17
C VAL A 200 -13.36 -17.11 -12.55
N GLN A 201 -13.80 -16.88 -13.78
CA GLN A 201 -14.14 -15.57 -14.33
C GLN A 201 -15.30 -14.98 -13.52
N GLU A 202 -14.97 -14.09 -12.57
CA GLU A 202 -15.80 -13.09 -11.84
C GLU A 202 -15.15 -12.83 -10.46
N ASP A 203 -15.01 -11.61 -9.92
CA ASP A 203 -14.49 -10.35 -10.47
C ASP A 203 -13.06 -10.20 -9.89
N GLU A 204 -12.02 -10.34 -10.72
CA GLU A 204 -10.61 -10.30 -10.26
C GLU A 204 -10.27 -8.95 -9.60
N ASN A 205 -11.02 -7.89 -9.90
CA ASN A 205 -10.74 -6.56 -9.40
C ASN A 205 -11.09 -6.39 -7.92
N GLU A 206 -12.18 -7.01 -7.45
CA GLU A 206 -12.58 -6.90 -6.04
C GLU A 206 -11.62 -7.68 -5.12
N LYS A 207 -11.14 -8.84 -5.62
CA LYS A 207 -10.15 -9.69 -4.95
C LYS A 207 -8.81 -8.97 -4.77
N LEU A 208 -8.35 -8.27 -5.81
CA LEU A 208 -7.12 -7.48 -5.76
C LEU A 208 -7.24 -6.27 -4.82
N VAL A 209 -8.41 -5.63 -4.74
CA VAL A 209 -8.62 -4.47 -3.85
C VAL A 209 -8.47 -4.85 -2.36
N ILE A 210 -8.90 -6.04 -1.95
CA ILE A 210 -8.75 -6.52 -0.56
C ILE A 210 -7.27 -6.75 -0.24
N LEU A 211 -6.54 -7.45 -1.11
CA LEU A 211 -5.11 -7.69 -0.96
C LEU A 211 -4.32 -6.37 -0.85
N ILE A 212 -4.63 -5.41 -1.72
CA ILE A 212 -4.02 -4.08 -1.71
C ILE A 212 -4.20 -3.41 -0.35
N ARG A 213 -5.42 -3.44 0.20
CA ARG A 213 -5.70 -2.84 1.52
C ARG A 213 -4.96 -3.54 2.66
N GLU A 214 -4.86 -4.86 2.61
CA GLU A 214 -4.16 -5.65 3.63
C GLU A 214 -2.66 -5.38 3.62
N ILE A 215 -2.03 -5.36 2.43
CA ILE A 215 -0.62 -4.98 2.30
C ILE A 215 -0.42 -3.51 2.70
N GLU A 216 -1.33 -2.61 2.34
CA GLU A 216 -1.26 -1.20 2.74
C GLU A 216 -1.32 -1.04 4.25
N ALA A 217 -2.22 -1.77 4.92
CA ALA A 217 -2.31 -1.79 6.37
C ALA A 217 -1.01 -2.28 7.02
N ALA A 218 -0.37 -3.33 6.47
CA ALA A 218 0.93 -3.81 6.96
C ALA A 218 2.02 -2.73 6.89
N PHE A 219 2.13 -2.04 5.76
CA PHE A 219 3.11 -0.96 5.62
C PHE A 219 2.80 0.24 6.51
N ILE A 220 1.52 0.58 6.72
CA ILE A 220 1.12 1.64 7.64
C ILE A 220 1.51 1.27 9.09
N LEU A 221 1.23 0.03 9.51
CA LEU A 221 1.58 -0.47 10.85
C LEU A 221 3.09 -0.40 11.10
N GLN A 222 3.92 -0.71 10.10
CA GLN A 222 5.39 -0.63 10.20
C GLN A 222 5.87 0.78 10.55
N ASN A 223 5.24 1.80 9.95
CA ASN A 223 5.65 3.19 10.06
C ASN A 223 4.95 3.93 11.21
N MET A 224 4.11 3.25 12.00
CA MET A 224 3.55 3.85 13.20
C MET A 224 4.61 3.96 14.31
N PRO A 225 4.64 5.09 15.05
CA PRO A 225 5.55 5.23 16.17
C PRO A 225 5.28 4.14 17.21
N LYS A 226 6.31 3.36 17.53
CA LYS A 226 6.24 2.34 18.59
C LYS A 226 6.03 3.08 19.92
N LYS A 227 4.94 2.75 20.62
CA LYS A 227 4.62 3.30 21.94
C LYS A 227 5.60 2.82 23.01
#